data_AF-A0A956YEZ6-F1
#
_entry.id   AF-A0A956YEZ6-F1
#
_cell.length_a   1.000
_cell.length_b   1.000
_cell.length_c   1.000
_cell.angle_alpha   90.00
_cell.angle_beta   90.00
_cell.angle_gamma   90.00
#
_symmetry.space_group_name_H-M   'P 1'
#
loop_
_entity.id
_entity.type
_entity.pdbx_description
1 polymer ?
#
loop_
_entity_poly.entity_id
_entity_poly.type
_entity_poly.pdbx_seq_one_letter_code
_entity_poly.pdbx_strand_id
1 'polypeptide(L)'
;LDAVYAEGGTAGNADLGYVVVGGKTGTAEYCDDIARPLGYCVPGSWPAHAWYAGYAPFENPEILIVAFVYNGGEGSGIALPVVQETMNAYFQLKANAESDNREIDLPTETTTEEP
;
A
#
# COMPACT_ATOMS: atom_id res chain seq x y z
N LEU A 1 5.02 -4.01 -19.98
CA LEU A 1 4.17 -3.09 -19.20
C LEU A 1 4.79 -3.11 -17.83
N ASP A 2 5.72 -2.18 -17.59
CA ASP A 2 6.61 -2.23 -16.43
C ASP A 2 6.13 -1.18 -15.41
N ALA A 3 5.07 -1.51 -14.70
CA ALA A 3 4.77 -0.82 -13.45
C ALA A 3 5.18 -1.72 -12.31
N VAL A 4 6.08 -1.19 -11.48
CA VAL A 4 6.75 -1.84 -10.34
C VAL A 4 7.82 -2.88 -10.69
N TYR A 5 7.76 -3.52 -11.86
CA TYR A 5 8.81 -4.42 -12.32
C TYR A 5 9.82 -3.76 -13.27
N ALA A 6 10.61 -2.82 -12.75
CA ALA A 6 11.97 -2.69 -13.28
C ALA A 6 12.82 -3.67 -12.47
N GLU A 7 13.37 -4.72 -13.09
CA GLU A 7 14.38 -5.56 -12.42
C GLU A 7 15.43 -4.64 -11.76
N GLY A 8 15.57 -4.70 -10.43
CA GLY A 8 16.46 -3.82 -9.65
C GLY A 8 15.83 -2.51 -9.12
N GLY A 9 14.52 -2.30 -9.25
CA GLY A 9 13.83 -1.14 -8.67
C GLY A 9 13.70 -1.17 -7.14
N THR A 10 13.78 -0.02 -6.48
CA THR A 10 13.68 0.10 -5.00
C THR A 10 12.29 -0.19 -4.42
N ALA A 11 11.30 -0.48 -5.28
CA ALA A 11 9.95 -0.87 -4.91
C ALA A 11 9.65 -2.36 -5.16
N GLY A 12 10.66 -3.19 -5.42
CA GLY A 12 10.49 -4.59 -5.83
C GLY A 12 9.70 -5.50 -4.87
N ASN A 13 9.50 -5.06 -3.62
CA ASN A 13 8.72 -5.78 -2.60
C ASN A 13 7.28 -5.27 -2.43
N ALA A 14 6.78 -4.38 -3.31
CA ALA A 14 5.43 -3.83 -3.17
C ALA A 14 4.32 -4.81 -3.57
N ASP A 15 4.64 -5.89 -4.28
CA ASP A 15 3.68 -6.91 -4.70
C ASP A 15 3.12 -7.66 -3.47
N LEU A 16 1.80 -7.92 -3.48
CA LEU A 16 1.11 -8.66 -2.44
C LEU A 16 1.09 -10.18 -2.71
N GLY A 17 1.57 -10.63 -3.86
CA GLY A 17 1.60 -12.03 -4.32
C GLY A 17 0.32 -12.51 -5.00
N TYR A 18 -0.81 -11.84 -4.75
CA TYR A 18 -2.13 -12.16 -5.34
C TYR A 18 -2.81 -10.95 -5.97
N VAL A 19 -2.24 -9.75 -5.80
CA VAL A 19 -2.64 -8.51 -6.48
C VAL A 19 -1.38 -7.79 -6.92
N VAL A 20 -1.27 -7.52 -8.23
CA VAL A 20 -0.16 -6.73 -8.78
C VAL A 20 -0.34 -5.27 -8.36
N VAL A 21 0.70 -4.71 -7.75
CA VAL A 21 0.72 -3.33 -7.25
C VAL A 21 1.55 -2.45 -8.17
N GLY A 22 1.04 -1.27 -8.51
CA GLY A 22 1.78 -0.18 -9.15
C GLY A 22 2.22 0.85 -8.10
N GLY A 23 3.43 1.42 -8.16
CA GLY A 23 3.82 2.43 -7.17
C GLY A 23 5.25 2.94 -7.24
N LYS A 24 5.56 3.95 -6.43
CA LYS A 24 6.85 4.64 -6.41
C LYS A 24 7.24 5.07 -5.00
N THR A 25 8.50 4.79 -4.65
CA THR A 25 9.18 5.29 -3.46
C THR A 25 9.70 6.71 -3.67
N GLY A 26 9.77 7.50 -2.61
CA GLY A 26 10.60 8.70 -2.57
C GLY A 26 11.11 9.05 -1.19
N THR A 27 12.15 9.87 -1.21
CA THR A 27 12.90 10.35 -0.07
C THR A 27 13.11 11.84 -0.30
N ALA A 28 12.76 12.69 0.66
CA ALA A 28 12.91 14.13 0.53
C ALA A 28 13.66 14.69 1.74
N GLU A 29 14.88 15.17 1.51
CA GLU A 29 15.63 15.91 2.52
C GLU A 29 14.90 17.20 2.91
N TYR A 30 14.95 17.56 4.19
CA TYR A 30 14.26 18.73 4.72
C TYR A 30 15.05 19.41 5.83
N CYS A 31 14.76 20.69 6.03
CA CYS A 31 15.25 21.46 7.16
C CYS A 31 14.24 22.58 7.47
N ASP A 32 13.19 22.24 8.22
CA ASP A 32 12.09 23.13 8.56
C ASP A 32 12.29 23.82 9.93
N ASP A 33 11.30 24.57 10.40
CA ASP A 33 11.29 25.25 11.69
C ASP A 33 11.17 24.31 12.90
N ILE A 34 10.89 23.01 12.70
CA ILE A 34 10.85 21.99 13.75
C ILE A 34 12.21 21.28 13.86
N ALA A 35 12.81 20.85 12.74
CA ALA A 35 14.08 20.14 12.71
C ALA A 35 15.30 21.03 13.04
N ARG A 36 15.25 22.32 12.68
CA ARG A 36 16.32 23.28 12.98
C ARG A 36 16.63 23.40 14.49
N PRO A 37 15.66 23.75 15.35
CA PRO A 37 15.93 23.88 16.79
C PRO A 37 16.28 22.54 17.47
N LEU A 38 15.90 21.40 16.87
CA LEU A 38 16.27 20.06 17.35
C LEU A 38 17.70 19.64 16.95
N GLY A 39 18.40 20.46 16.16
CA GLY A 39 19.77 20.18 15.73
C GLY A 39 19.88 19.11 14.64
N TYR A 40 18.79 18.76 13.94
CA TYR A 40 18.82 17.75 12.89
C TYR A 40 19.42 18.26 11.58
N CYS A 41 19.41 19.57 11.32
CA CYS A 41 19.90 20.14 10.07
C CYS A 41 21.43 20.22 10.00
N VAL A 42 22.10 19.10 9.73
CA VAL A 42 23.55 19.04 9.51
C VAL A 42 23.87 19.11 8.01
N PRO A 43 24.57 20.15 7.50
CA PRO A 43 24.90 20.24 6.09
C PRO A 43 25.57 18.95 5.56
N GLY A 44 25.06 18.40 4.46
CA GLY A 44 25.51 17.12 3.89
C GLY A 44 24.92 15.87 4.56
N SER A 45 24.10 16.03 5.59
CA SER A 45 23.38 14.96 6.28
C SER A 45 22.05 15.50 6.83
N TRP A 46 21.24 16.08 5.94
CA TRP A 46 19.91 16.56 6.32
C TRP A 46 19.00 15.37 6.63
N PRO A 47 18.04 15.53 7.57
CA PRO A 47 17.04 14.51 7.79
C PRO A 47 16.17 14.40 6.53
N ALA A 48 15.54 13.24 6.34
CA ALA A 48 14.67 13.01 5.20
C ALA A 48 13.28 12.52 5.62
N HIS A 49 12.27 12.91 4.86
CA HIS A 49 10.95 12.29 4.89
C HIS A 49 10.95 11.03 4.02
N ALA A 50 10.18 10.03 4.45
CA ALA A 50 9.89 8.84 3.66
C ALA A 50 8.49 8.95 3.08
N TRP A 51 8.34 8.64 1.78
CA TRP A 51 7.01 8.43 1.21
C TRP A 51 6.95 7.27 0.23
N TYR A 52 5.75 6.74 0.09
CA TYR A 52 5.40 5.78 -0.95
C TYR A 52 3.98 6.06 -1.42
N ALA A 53 3.80 6.10 -2.74
CA ALA A 53 2.48 6.14 -3.36
C ALA A 53 2.30 4.86 -4.16
N GLY A 54 1.22 4.13 -3.91
CA GLY A 54 0.90 2.89 -4.62
C GLY A 54 -0.59 2.78 -4.93
N TYR A 55 -0.90 2.02 -5.98
CA TYR A 55 -2.26 1.72 -6.40
C TYR A 55 -2.36 0.25 -6.83
N ALA A 56 -3.57 -0.31 -6.72
CA ALA A 56 -3.83 -1.69 -7.10
C ALA A 56 -5.31 -1.96 -7.37
N PRO A 57 -5.65 -3.04 -8.11
CA PRO A 57 -4.75 -3.80 -8.98
C PRO A 57 -4.10 -2.94 -10.07
N PHE A 58 -2.93 -3.32 -10.56
CA PHE A 58 -2.19 -2.52 -11.54
C PHE A 58 -2.99 -2.25 -12.83
N GLU A 59 -3.60 -3.28 -13.41
CA GLU A 59 -4.32 -3.19 -14.69
C GLU A 59 -5.67 -2.46 -14.58
N ASN A 60 -6.37 -2.62 -13.46
CA ASN A 60 -7.65 -1.96 -13.20
C ASN A 60 -7.67 -1.42 -11.76
N PRO A 61 -7.08 -0.24 -11.52
CA PRO A 61 -6.91 0.30 -10.17
C PRO A 61 -8.25 0.61 -9.50
N GLU A 62 -8.41 0.14 -8.27
CA GLU A 62 -9.58 0.43 -7.45
C GLU A 62 -9.23 1.19 -6.17
N ILE A 63 -7.97 1.14 -5.72
CA ILE A 63 -7.48 1.88 -4.56
C ILE A 63 -6.12 2.52 -4.86
N LEU A 64 -5.91 3.73 -4.33
CA LEU A 64 -4.63 4.43 -4.27
C LEU A 64 -4.35 4.83 -2.82
N ILE A 65 -3.14 4.55 -2.35
CA ILE A 65 -2.69 4.82 -0.98
C ILE A 65 -1.38 5.59 -1.06
N VAL A 66 -1.28 6.67 -0.26
CA VAL A 66 -0.03 7.39 -0.03
C VAL A 66 0.30 7.34 1.45
N ALA A 67 1.46 6.79 1.79
CA ALA A 67 2.04 6.91 3.12
C ALA A 67 3.14 7.97 3.09
N PHE A 68 3.08 8.90 4.03
CA PHE A 68 4.10 9.92 4.27
C PHE A 68 4.51 9.87 5.73
N VAL A 69 5.81 9.75 5.99
CA VAL A 69 6.37 9.68 7.34
C VAL A 69 7.37 10.82 7.50
N TYR A 70 6.98 11.77 8.36
CA TYR A 70 7.85 12.86 8.78
C TYR A 70 9.08 12.29 9.49
N ASN A 71 10.26 12.80 9.14
CA ASN A 71 11.55 12.25 9.60
C ASN A 71 11.72 10.72 9.37
N GLY A 72 11.06 10.16 8.36
CA GLY A 72 11.03 8.72 8.11
C GLY A 72 12.23 8.16 7.33
N GLY A 73 13.15 8.98 6.83
CA GLY A 73 14.30 8.49 6.07
C GLY A 73 13.90 7.94 4.71
N GLU A 74 14.22 6.68 4.43
CA GLU A 74 14.03 6.08 3.10
C GLU A 74 12.59 5.59 2.86
N GLY A 75 11.99 6.02 1.76
CA GLY A 75 10.65 5.61 1.34
C GLY A 75 10.46 4.10 1.19
N SER A 76 11.46 3.38 0.70
CA SER A 76 11.40 1.92 0.49
C SER A 76 11.38 1.14 1.81
N GLY A 77 12.09 1.62 2.83
CA GLY A 77 12.24 0.93 4.12
C GLY A 77 11.11 1.23 5.09
N ILE A 78 10.52 2.44 5.00
CA ILE A 78 9.55 2.91 6.01
C ILE A 78 8.15 3.09 5.43
N ALA A 79 8.00 3.81 4.32
CA ALA A 79 6.67 4.14 3.80
C ALA A 79 6.05 3.01 2.96
N LEU A 80 6.86 2.24 2.23
CA LEU A 80 6.38 1.11 1.43
C LEU A 80 5.70 0.02 2.27
N PRO A 81 6.27 -0.47 3.40
CA PRO A 81 5.60 -1.47 4.23
C PRO A 81 4.24 -1.01 4.76
N VAL A 82 4.11 0.27 5.11
CA VAL A 82 2.82 0.85 5.57
C VAL A 82 1.76 0.75 4.47
N VAL A 83 2.11 1.10 3.23
CA VAL A 83 1.17 0.97 2.10
C VAL A 83 0.88 -0.49 1.79
N GLN A 84 1.88 -1.36 1.84
CA GLN A 84 1.70 -2.80 1.61
C GLN A 84 0.71 -3.43 2.60
N GLU A 85 0.88 -3.16 3.90
CA GLU A 85 0.00 -3.67 4.95
C GLU A 85 -1.43 -3.11 4.82
N THR A 86 -1.55 -1.81 4.54
CA THR A 86 -2.86 -1.16 4.35
C THR A 86 -3.60 -1.73 3.15
N MET A 87 -2.89 -1.95 2.05
CA MET A 87 -3.45 -2.50 0.82
C MET A 87 -3.85 -3.97 0.99
N ASN A 88 -3.02 -4.76 1.69
CA ASN A 88 -3.33 -6.13 2.06
C ASN A 88 -4.62 -6.20 2.91
N ALA A 89 -4.75 -5.32 3.91
CA ALA A 89 -5.97 -5.24 4.73
C ALA A 89 -7.20 -4.87 3.89
N TYR A 90 -7.07 -3.92 2.96
CA TYR A 90 -8.17 -3.53 2.06
C TYR A 90 -8.67 -4.73 1.23
N PHE A 91 -7.77 -5.49 0.59
CA PHE A 91 -8.18 -6.64 -0.23
C PHE A 91 -8.74 -7.80 0.59
N GLN A 92 -8.24 -8.02 1.81
CA GLN A 92 -8.82 -9.02 2.72
C GLN A 92 -10.25 -8.64 3.14
N LEU A 93 -10.49 -7.38 3.52
CA LEU A 93 -11.82 -6.90 3.88
C LEU A 93 -12.80 -7.00 2.70
N LYS A 94 -12.34 -6.67 1.50
CA LYS A 94 -13.15 -6.83 0.28
C LYS A 94 -13.51 -8.29 0.02
N ALA A 95 -12.54 -9.20 0.08
CA ALA A 95 -12.78 -10.63 -0.12
C ALA A 95 -13.80 -11.20 0.89
N ASN A 96 -13.71 -10.78 2.15
CA ASN A 96 -14.64 -11.20 3.20
C ASN A 96 -16.07 -10.67 2.93
N ALA A 97 -16.21 -9.40 2.56
CA ALA A 97 -17.51 -8.82 2.22
C ALA A 97 -18.17 -9.52 1.02
N GLU A 98 -17.37 -9.93 0.02
CA GLU A 98 -17.85 -10.68 -1.14
C GLU A 98 -18.22 -12.14 -0.80
N SER A 99 -17.59 -12.78 0.20
CA SER A 99 -18.04 -14.10 0.69
C SER A 99 -19.34 -14.00 1.48
N ASP A 100 -19.49 -13.01 2.36
CA ASP A 100 -20.69 -12.85 3.18
C ASP A 100 -21.93 -12.62 2.31
N ASN A 101 -21.82 -11.81 1.25
CA ASN A 101 -22.92 -11.58 0.32
C ASN A 101 -23.30 -12.84 -0.48
N ARG A 102 -22.38 -13.78 -0.71
CA ARG A 102 -22.67 -15.03 -1.45
C ARG A 102 -23.38 -16.07 -0.59
N GLU A 103 -23.23 -16.02 0.73
CA GLU A 103 -23.96 -16.91 1.64
C GLU A 103 -25.45 -16.54 1.73
N ILE A 104 -25.78 -15.25 1.54
CA ILE A 104 -27.16 -14.74 1.55
C ILE A 104 -27.93 -15.17 0.27
N ASP A 105 -27.23 -15.42 -0.83
CA ASP A 105 -27.82 -15.76 -2.14
C ASP A 105 -27.86 -17.28 -2.42
N LEU A 106 -27.53 -18.12 -1.42
CA LEU A 106 -27.75 -19.57 -1.51
C LEU A 106 -29.25 -19.85 -1.51
N PRO A 107 -29.80 -20.60 -2.50
CA PRO A 107 -31.20 -20.96 -2.49
C PRO A 107 -31.50 -21.79 -1.24
N THR A 108 -32.38 -21.27 -0.36
CA THR A 108 -33.03 -22.08 0.67
C THR A 108 -33.65 -23.28 -0.01
N GLU A 109 -33.20 -24.49 0.33
CA GLU A 109 -33.71 -25.74 -0.24
C GLU A 109 -35.24 -25.71 -0.31
N THR A 110 -35.77 -25.76 -1.53
CA THR A 110 -37.16 -26.14 -1.78
C THR A 110 -37.26 -27.61 -1.37
N THR A 111 -37.70 -27.89 -0.14
CA THR A 111 -38.21 -29.21 0.22
C THR A 111 -39.40 -29.50 -0.69
N THR A 112 -39.15 -30.23 -1.77
CA THR A 112 -40.18 -31.01 -2.46
C THR A 112 -40.62 -32.10 -1.51
N GLU A 113 -41.71 -31.85 -0.77
CA GLU A 113 -42.57 -32.95 -0.35
C GLU A 113 -43.25 -33.50 -1.60
N GLU A 114 -42.93 -34.75 -1.95
CA GLU A 114 -43.87 -35.64 -2.62
C GLU A 114 -43.56 -37.11 -2.24
N PRO A 115 -44.55 -38.02 -2.30
CA PRO A 115 -45.98 -37.82 -2.63
C PRO A 115 -46.95 -38.06 -1.45
#